data_AF-A0A4Y7IH53-F1
#
_entry.id   AF-A0A4Y7IH53-F1
#
_cell.length_a   1.000
_cell.length_b   1.000
_cell.length_c   1.000
_cell.angle_alpha   90.00
_cell.angle_beta   90.00
_cell.angle_gamma   90.00
#
_symmetry.space_group_name_H-M   'P 1'
#
loop_
_entity.id
_entity.type
_entity.pdbx_description
1 polymer ?
#
loop_
_entity_poly.entity_id
_entity_poly.type
_entity_poly.pdbx_seq_one_letter_code
_entity_poly.pdbx_strand_id
1 'polypeptide(L)'
;MANDEDNSNESPPPPQKHLVFAYYITGHGFGHATRAVEVVRHLIAAGHDVYVVTCAPDFVFTSEIKSERLFIRKVLLDCGAVQADALSVDPLASLEKVSDVVPIACRAADDAGIRSACVTNFSWDFIYAEYVMAAGHHHRSIVWQINPDIECAMPAFRDVIDVPLVVREQRKSRAEVRKELEIGEDVKLVIFNFGGQQPAGWTLKEEYLPPGWLCLVLLFAELSP
;
A
#
# COMPACT_ATOMS: atom_id res chain seq x y z
N MET A 1 25.91 -23.12 47.64
CA MET A 1 26.63 -23.62 46.46
C MET A 1 25.70 -24.61 45.77
N ALA A 2 24.94 -24.11 44.80
CA ALA A 2 24.16 -24.90 43.86
C ALA A 2 24.54 -24.37 42.48
N ASN A 3 24.83 -25.29 41.56
CA ASN A 3 25.51 -25.06 40.30
C ASN A 3 24.66 -24.23 39.33
N ASP A 4 25.21 -23.09 38.91
CA ASP A 4 24.79 -22.36 37.70
C ASP A 4 25.61 -22.90 36.52
N GLU A 5 25.14 -23.96 35.87
CA GLU A 5 25.60 -24.33 34.51
C GLU A 5 24.42 -24.87 33.70
N ASP A 6 24.45 -24.55 32.40
CA ASP A 6 23.50 -24.87 31.32
C ASP A 6 22.40 -23.81 31.11
N ASN A 7 22.26 -23.10 29.98
CA ASN A 7 22.50 -23.52 28.60
C ASN A 7 22.58 -22.28 27.70
N SER A 8 23.78 -21.89 27.23
CA SER A 8 23.96 -20.82 26.24
C SER A 8 24.42 -21.39 24.89
N ASN A 9 23.78 -22.46 24.45
CA ASN A 9 24.08 -23.11 23.17
C ASN A 9 22.89 -23.02 22.21
N GLU A 10 22.36 -21.81 21.99
CA GLU A 10 21.62 -21.54 20.75
C GLU A 10 22.65 -21.42 19.62
N SER A 11 22.73 -22.49 18.83
CA SER A 11 23.41 -22.45 17.53
C SER A 11 22.89 -21.24 16.73
N PRO A 12 23.77 -20.44 16.11
CA PRO A 12 23.34 -19.27 15.35
C PRO A 12 22.29 -19.70 14.31
N PRO A 13 21.24 -18.89 14.09
CA PRO A 13 20.21 -19.23 13.12
C PRO A 13 20.88 -19.52 11.76
N PRO A 14 20.39 -20.52 11.01
CA PRO A 14 20.97 -20.90 9.74
C PRO A 14 21.12 -19.64 8.86
N PRO A 15 22.24 -19.50 8.12
CA PRO A 15 22.48 -18.30 7.33
C PRO A 15 21.31 -18.10 6.37
N GLN A 16 20.62 -16.98 6.55
CA GLN A 16 19.47 -16.63 5.73
C GLN A 16 19.94 -16.50 4.28
N LYS A 17 19.39 -17.34 3.40
CA LYS A 17 19.79 -17.38 1.99
C LYS A 17 19.56 -16.00 1.37
N HIS A 18 20.58 -15.42 0.76
CA HIS A 18 20.45 -14.18 -0.01
C HIS A 18 19.53 -14.40 -1.23
N LEU A 19 18.56 -13.52 -1.42
CA LEU A 19 17.59 -13.54 -2.52
C LEU A 19 17.51 -12.16 -3.17
N VAL A 20 17.05 -12.15 -4.42
CA VAL A 20 16.75 -10.93 -5.19
C VAL A 20 15.26 -10.93 -5.49
N PHE A 21 14.57 -9.84 -5.12
CA PHE A 21 13.14 -9.67 -5.33
C PHE A 21 12.87 -8.62 -6.39
N ALA A 22 11.94 -8.91 -7.30
CA ALA A 22 11.34 -7.91 -8.17
C ALA A 22 9.90 -7.65 -7.70
N TYR A 23 9.65 -6.45 -7.16
CA TYR A 23 8.36 -6.04 -6.63
C TYR A 23 7.70 -5.06 -7.60
N TYR A 24 6.65 -5.52 -8.27
CA TYR A 24 5.86 -4.73 -9.22
C TYR A 24 4.71 -4.05 -8.47
N ILE A 25 4.68 -2.72 -8.50
CA ILE A 25 3.70 -1.91 -7.77
C ILE A 25 3.04 -0.93 -8.74
N THR A 26 1.72 -0.92 -8.78
CA THR A 26 0.94 0.09 -9.50
C THR A 26 1.19 1.49 -8.91
N GLY A 27 1.11 2.53 -9.74
CA GLY A 27 1.26 3.93 -9.32
C GLY A 27 -0.05 4.67 -9.13
N HIS A 28 -1.20 4.04 -9.38
CA HIS A 28 -2.52 4.63 -9.09
C HIS A 28 -2.71 4.87 -7.59
N GLY A 29 -2.47 6.11 -7.15
CA GLY A 29 -2.58 6.51 -5.76
C GLY A 29 -1.39 6.07 -4.90
N PHE A 30 -0.97 6.91 -3.96
CA PHE A 30 0.16 6.63 -3.08
C PHE A 30 -0.08 5.46 -2.11
N GLY A 31 -1.32 4.96 -1.99
CA GLY A 31 -1.69 3.92 -1.02
C GLY A 31 -1.02 2.57 -1.26
N HIS A 32 -0.86 2.14 -2.51
CA HIS A 32 -0.20 0.87 -2.84
C HIS A 32 1.30 0.96 -2.57
N ALA A 33 1.93 2.03 -3.07
CA ALA A 33 3.35 2.28 -2.88
C ALA A 33 3.74 2.44 -1.40
N THR A 34 3.00 3.24 -0.63
CA THR A 34 3.33 3.53 0.78
C THR A 34 3.24 2.32 1.71
N ARG A 35 2.40 1.32 1.39
CA ARG A 35 2.32 0.05 2.13
C ARG A 35 3.42 -0.92 1.72
N ALA A 36 3.68 -1.01 0.41
CA ALA A 36 4.77 -1.83 -0.10
C ALA A 36 6.15 -1.40 0.45
N VAL A 37 6.33 -0.12 0.78
CA VAL A 37 7.53 0.38 1.47
C VAL A 37 7.88 -0.45 2.70
N GLU A 38 6.92 -0.81 3.54
CA GLU A 38 7.21 -1.59 4.75
C GLU A 38 7.66 -3.02 4.41
N VAL A 39 7.06 -3.66 3.41
CA VAL A 39 7.48 -5.00 2.96
C VAL A 39 8.91 -4.94 2.39
N VAL A 40 9.18 -3.97 1.51
CA VAL A 40 10.51 -3.76 0.92
C VAL A 40 11.55 -3.49 2.00
N ARG A 41 11.23 -2.66 3.00
CA ARG A 41 12.11 -2.35 4.12
C ARG A 41 12.49 -3.61 4.91
N HIS A 42 11.52 -4.48 5.20
CA HIS A 42 11.79 -5.73 5.93
C HIS A 42 12.59 -6.74 5.10
N LEU A 43 12.34 -6.86 3.80
CA LEU A 43 13.14 -7.70 2.90
C LEU A 43 14.60 -7.24 2.84
N ILE A 44 14.83 -5.92 2.75
CA ILE A 44 16.18 -5.34 2.78
C ILE A 44 16.84 -5.56 4.13
N ALA A 45 16.13 -5.37 5.24
CA ALA A 45 16.64 -5.61 6.59
C ALA A 45 17.02 -7.09 6.82
N ALA A 46 16.32 -8.02 6.16
CA ALA A 46 16.65 -9.44 6.10
C ALA A 46 17.86 -9.77 5.20
N GLY A 47 18.51 -8.76 4.61
CA GLY A 47 19.71 -8.91 3.79
C GLY A 47 19.42 -9.30 2.35
N HIS A 48 18.30 -8.89 1.77
CA HIS A 48 17.95 -9.16 0.37
C HIS A 48 18.04 -7.90 -0.50
N ASP A 49 18.25 -8.10 -1.80
CA ASP A 49 18.16 -7.04 -2.80
C ASP A 49 16.73 -6.93 -3.32
N VAL A 50 16.22 -5.70 -3.43
CA VAL A 50 14.84 -5.46 -3.86
C VAL A 50 14.79 -4.44 -4.99
N TYR A 51 14.27 -4.87 -6.13
CA TYR A 51 13.95 -4.06 -7.29
C TYR A 51 12.48 -3.69 -7.26
N VAL A 52 12.20 -2.43 -6.95
CA VAL A 52 10.86 -1.85 -7.03
C VAL A 52 10.62 -1.38 -8.46
N VAL A 53 9.65 -1.98 -9.13
CA VAL A 53 9.21 -1.58 -10.48
C VAL A 53 7.88 -0.86 -10.35
N THR A 54 7.85 0.44 -10.64
CA THR A 54 6.65 1.29 -10.43
C THR A 54 6.74 2.63 -11.15
N CYS A 55 5.61 3.29 -11.38
CA CYS A 55 5.53 4.69 -11.79
C CYS A 55 5.40 5.66 -10.58
N ALA A 56 5.17 5.16 -9.37
CA ALA A 56 5.10 6.01 -8.16
C ALA A 56 6.41 6.79 -7.95
N PRO A 57 6.39 8.06 -7.49
CA PRO A 57 7.59 8.87 -7.28
C PRO A 57 8.63 8.24 -6.35
N ASP A 58 9.93 8.46 -6.62
CA ASP A 58 11.03 7.84 -5.87
C ASP A 58 11.03 8.23 -4.39
N PHE A 59 10.58 9.46 -4.06
CA PHE A 59 10.54 9.93 -2.68
C PHE A 59 9.66 9.05 -1.78
N VAL A 60 8.66 8.36 -2.34
CA VAL A 60 7.78 7.46 -1.58
C VAL A 60 8.56 6.34 -0.91
N PHE A 61 9.60 5.82 -1.58
CA PHE A 61 10.46 4.76 -1.07
C PHE A 61 11.70 5.31 -0.39
N THR A 62 12.36 6.28 -1.05
CA THR A 62 13.66 6.79 -0.59
C THR A 62 13.59 7.67 0.65
N SER A 63 12.41 8.20 1.01
CA SER A 63 12.22 8.90 2.30
C SER A 63 12.33 7.95 3.49
N GLU A 64 11.89 6.71 3.33
CA GLU A 64 11.82 5.71 4.40
C GLU A 64 12.95 4.68 4.34
N ILE A 65 13.49 4.42 3.14
CA ILE A 65 14.49 3.38 2.89
C ILE A 65 15.78 4.03 2.40
N LYS A 66 16.81 3.98 3.25
CA LYS A 66 18.17 4.43 2.93
C LYS A 66 19.08 3.20 2.88
N SER A 67 19.15 2.53 1.74
CA SER A 67 19.95 1.31 1.55
C SER A 67 20.42 1.19 0.11
N GLU A 68 21.66 0.71 -0.09
CA GLU A 68 22.21 0.39 -1.42
C GLU A 68 21.57 -0.85 -2.06
N ARG A 69 20.77 -1.60 -1.29
CA ARG A 69 20.03 -2.79 -1.74
C ARG A 69 18.63 -2.47 -2.30
N LEU A 70 18.25 -1.19 -2.32
CA LEU A 70 17.02 -0.71 -2.95
C LEU A 70 17.33 -0.24 -4.36
N PHE A 71 16.68 -0.85 -5.34
CA PHE A 71 16.75 -0.44 -6.74
C PHE A 71 15.36 -0.02 -7.21
N ILE A 72 15.23 1.12 -7.87
CA ILE A 72 13.93 1.60 -8.38
C ILE A 72 14.00 1.66 -9.91
N ARG A 73 13.04 1.02 -10.57
CA ARG A 73 12.86 1.03 -12.02
C ARG A 73 11.51 1.66 -12.37
N LYS A 74 11.56 2.76 -13.14
CA LYS A 74 10.35 3.43 -13.63
C LYS A 74 9.69 2.64 -14.75
N VAL A 75 8.48 2.15 -14.48
CA VAL A 75 7.61 1.51 -15.48
C VAL A 75 6.17 1.88 -15.16
N LEU A 76 5.43 2.30 -16.18
CA LEU A 76 3.99 2.39 -16.09
C LEU A 76 3.41 0.97 -16.12
N LEU A 77 3.15 0.43 -14.93
CA LEU A 77 2.50 -0.87 -14.73
C LEU A 77 0.99 -0.73 -14.58
N ASP A 78 0.55 0.53 -14.54
CA ASP A 78 -0.80 0.92 -14.26
C ASP A 78 -1.74 0.47 -15.35
N CYS A 79 -2.73 -0.24 -14.86
CA CYS A 79 -3.93 -0.57 -15.54
C CYS A 79 -4.98 -0.26 -14.45
N GLY A 80 -5.49 0.97 -14.44
CA GLY A 80 -6.35 1.44 -13.35
C GLY A 80 -7.48 2.34 -13.79
N ALA A 81 -8.24 2.76 -12.78
CA ALA A 81 -9.51 3.42 -12.95
C ALA A 81 -9.33 4.81 -13.57
N VAL A 82 -10.02 5.06 -14.66
CA VAL A 82 -10.05 6.37 -15.31
C VAL A 82 -10.98 7.25 -14.49
N GLN A 83 -10.42 8.21 -13.75
CA GLN A 83 -11.23 9.21 -13.07
C GLN A 83 -11.81 10.18 -14.09
N ALA A 84 -13.13 10.36 -14.08
CA ALA A 84 -13.79 11.38 -14.89
C ALA A 84 -13.71 12.75 -14.20
N ASP A 85 -13.78 12.76 -12.87
CA ASP A 85 -13.57 13.95 -12.04
C ASP A 85 -13.09 13.60 -10.61
N ALA A 86 -13.00 14.60 -9.72
CA ALA A 86 -12.50 14.45 -8.36
C ALA A 86 -13.32 13.49 -7.47
N LEU A 87 -14.56 13.19 -7.85
CA LEU A 87 -15.50 12.36 -7.09
C LEU A 87 -16.05 11.18 -7.91
N SER A 88 -15.83 11.15 -9.22
CA SER A 88 -16.37 10.11 -10.10
C SER A 88 -15.30 9.36 -10.89
N VAL A 89 -15.54 8.07 -11.03
CA VAL A 89 -14.75 7.15 -11.84
C VAL A 89 -15.55 6.81 -13.08
N ASP A 90 -14.92 6.85 -14.26
CA ASP A 90 -15.49 6.32 -15.50
C ASP A 90 -15.45 4.79 -15.43
N PRO A 91 -16.60 4.12 -15.24
CA PRO A 91 -16.60 2.68 -15.01
C PRO A 91 -16.15 1.88 -16.22
N LEU A 92 -16.43 2.35 -17.44
CA LEU A 92 -16.13 1.63 -18.68
C LEU A 92 -14.64 1.75 -19.03
N ALA A 93 -14.09 2.95 -18.96
CA ALA A 93 -12.67 3.18 -19.23
C ALA A 93 -11.75 2.62 -18.13
N SER A 94 -12.29 2.48 -16.91
CA SER A 94 -11.64 1.78 -15.79
C SER A 94 -11.59 0.27 -16.02
N LEU A 95 -12.69 -0.33 -16.50
CA LEU A 95 -12.84 -1.77 -16.66
C LEU A 95 -11.84 -2.39 -17.65
N GLU A 96 -11.42 -1.64 -18.66
CA GLU A 96 -10.38 -2.07 -19.61
C GLU A 96 -8.99 -2.16 -18.98
N LYS A 97 -8.82 -1.61 -17.77
CA LYS A 97 -7.53 -1.38 -17.17
C LYS A 97 -7.37 -2.04 -15.81
N VAL A 98 -8.39 -2.24 -14.99
CA VAL A 98 -8.22 -2.67 -13.58
C VAL A 98 -7.22 -3.82 -13.27
N SER A 99 -6.18 -3.53 -12.48
CA SER A 99 -5.52 -4.50 -11.60
C SER A 99 -4.71 -3.89 -10.43
N ASP A 100 -5.04 -4.21 -9.17
CA ASP A 100 -4.21 -3.95 -7.96
C ASP A 100 -2.96 -4.88 -7.88
N VAL A 101 -3.04 -6.07 -8.47
CA VAL A 101 -1.91 -7.00 -8.68
C VAL A 101 -1.57 -6.99 -10.15
N VAL A 102 -0.31 -6.74 -10.52
CA VAL A 102 0.13 -6.64 -11.92
C VAL A 102 0.18 -8.04 -12.58
N PRO A 103 -0.85 -8.50 -13.33
CA PRO A 103 -0.97 -9.91 -13.70
C PRO A 103 0.09 -10.33 -14.72
N ILE A 104 0.54 -9.39 -15.54
CA ILE A 104 1.63 -9.58 -16.51
C ILE A 104 2.95 -9.95 -15.81
N ALA A 105 3.19 -9.47 -14.59
CA ALA A 105 4.38 -9.84 -13.83
C ALA A 105 4.33 -11.30 -13.37
N CYS A 106 3.15 -11.76 -12.93
CA CYS A 106 2.93 -13.16 -12.55
C CYS A 106 3.11 -14.09 -13.75
N ARG A 107 2.55 -13.72 -14.90
CA ARG A 107 2.70 -14.49 -16.14
C ARG A 107 4.16 -14.55 -16.60
N ALA A 108 4.87 -13.42 -16.58
CA ALA A 108 6.28 -13.38 -16.94
C ALA A 108 7.15 -14.19 -15.98
N ALA A 109 6.80 -14.22 -14.68
CA ALA A 109 7.49 -15.05 -13.70
C ALA A 109 7.26 -16.55 -13.97
N ASP A 110 6.03 -16.97 -14.29
CA ASP A 110 5.70 -18.35 -14.66
C ASP A 110 6.45 -18.80 -15.92
N ASP A 111 6.40 -18.00 -16.99
CA ASP A 111 7.13 -18.26 -18.24
C ASP A 111 8.66 -18.37 -18.01
N ALA A 112 9.19 -17.68 -16.98
CA ALA A 112 10.60 -17.70 -16.59
C ALA A 112 10.94 -18.77 -15.53
N GLY A 113 9.98 -19.54 -15.03
CA GLY A 113 10.17 -20.51 -13.94
C GLY A 113 10.54 -19.86 -12.60
N ILE A 114 10.17 -18.60 -12.39
CA ILE A 114 10.43 -17.82 -11.18
C ILE A 114 9.23 -17.90 -10.25
N ARG A 115 9.48 -18.18 -8.96
CA ARG A 115 8.42 -18.14 -7.93
C ARG A 115 7.89 -16.73 -7.79
N SER A 116 6.58 -16.58 -7.88
CA SER A 116 5.88 -15.29 -7.67
C SER A 116 4.80 -15.43 -6.60
N ALA A 117 4.50 -14.30 -5.96
CA ALA A 117 3.40 -14.17 -5.02
C ALA A 117 2.71 -12.83 -5.28
N CYS A 118 1.41 -12.79 -5.05
CA CYS A 118 0.60 -11.59 -5.19
C CYS A 118 0.30 -11.02 -3.81
N VAL A 119 0.48 -9.71 -3.65
CA VAL A 119 0.22 -8.99 -2.40
C VAL A 119 -0.85 -7.96 -2.69
N THR A 120 -2.00 -8.06 -2.02
CA THR A 120 -3.15 -7.16 -2.19
C THR A 120 -3.66 -6.69 -0.84
N ASN A 121 -4.26 -5.50 -0.81
CA ASN A 121 -4.72 -4.85 0.41
C ASN A 121 -6.18 -5.16 0.76
N PHE A 122 -6.97 -5.66 -0.19
CA PHE A 122 -8.38 -5.96 0.00
C PHE A 122 -8.82 -7.09 -0.94
N SER A 123 -9.88 -7.81 -0.57
CA SER A 123 -10.56 -8.69 -1.49
C SER A 123 -11.32 -7.86 -2.53
N TRP A 124 -11.20 -8.26 -3.79
CA TRP A 124 -11.56 -7.44 -4.95
C TRP A 124 -13.07 -7.41 -5.17
N ASP A 125 -13.78 -8.30 -4.49
CA ASP A 125 -15.19 -8.63 -4.71
C ASP A 125 -16.11 -7.43 -4.49
N PHE A 126 -15.85 -6.63 -3.44
CA PHE A 126 -16.70 -5.49 -3.10
C PHE A 126 -16.51 -4.30 -4.06
N ILE A 127 -15.27 -4.06 -4.51
CA ILE A 127 -14.95 -2.88 -5.34
C ILE A 127 -15.50 -3.04 -6.76
N TYR A 128 -15.45 -4.24 -7.33
CA TYR A 128 -15.87 -4.47 -8.71
C TYR A 128 -17.33 -4.91 -8.86
N ALA A 129 -18.02 -5.23 -7.77
CA ALA A 129 -19.44 -5.62 -7.83
C ALA A 129 -20.28 -4.59 -8.59
N GLU A 130 -20.09 -3.30 -8.34
CA GLU A 130 -20.85 -2.24 -9.03
C GLU A 130 -20.44 -2.05 -10.49
N TYR A 131 -19.16 -2.22 -10.82
CA TYR A 131 -18.65 -2.11 -12.19
C TYR A 131 -19.18 -3.24 -13.09
N VAL A 132 -19.30 -4.46 -12.55
CA VAL A 132 -19.90 -5.61 -13.24
C VAL A 132 -21.37 -5.36 -13.53
N MET A 133 -22.09 -4.72 -12.60
CA MET A 133 -23.49 -4.36 -12.79
C MET A 133 -23.67 -3.26 -13.83
N ALA A 134 -22.73 -2.30 -13.90
CA ALA A 134 -22.78 -1.17 -14.83
C ALA A 134 -22.36 -1.53 -16.28
N ALA A 135 -21.35 -2.38 -16.46
CA ALA A 135 -20.76 -2.66 -17.78
C ALA A 135 -21.51 -3.73 -18.61
N GLY A 136 -22.53 -4.37 -18.03
CA GLY A 136 -23.33 -5.41 -18.70
C GLY A 136 -22.58 -6.74 -18.92
N HIS A 137 -23.35 -7.80 -19.21
CA HIS A 137 -22.86 -9.18 -19.24
C HIS A 137 -21.71 -9.47 -20.23
N HIS A 138 -21.45 -8.59 -21.21
CA HIS A 138 -20.40 -8.77 -22.21
C HIS A 138 -18.98 -8.58 -21.67
N HIS A 139 -18.80 -7.81 -20.60
CA HIS A 139 -17.50 -7.64 -19.95
C HIS A 139 -17.24 -8.67 -18.85
N ARG A 140 -18.15 -9.64 -18.69
CA ARG A 140 -18.01 -10.71 -17.69
C ARG A 140 -16.67 -11.40 -17.81
N SER A 141 -16.14 -11.74 -18.98
CA SER A 141 -14.93 -12.57 -19.09
C SER A 141 -13.67 -12.02 -18.41
N ILE A 142 -13.51 -10.68 -18.33
CA ILE A 142 -12.37 -10.03 -17.67
C ILE A 142 -12.56 -10.05 -16.15
N VAL A 143 -13.79 -9.82 -15.67
CA VAL A 143 -14.11 -9.81 -14.23
C VAL A 143 -14.41 -11.21 -13.66
N TRP A 144 -14.91 -12.14 -14.48
CA TRP A 144 -15.17 -13.54 -14.13
C TRP A 144 -13.88 -14.35 -13.93
N GLN A 145 -12.78 -13.93 -14.54
CA GLN A 145 -11.46 -14.46 -14.19
C GLN A 145 -11.04 -14.07 -12.77
N ILE A 146 -11.68 -13.06 -12.19
CA ILE A 146 -11.42 -12.56 -10.83
C ILE A 146 -12.46 -13.10 -9.84
N ASN A 147 -13.71 -13.36 -10.25
CA ASN A 147 -14.74 -13.88 -9.35
C ASN A 147 -15.79 -14.77 -10.07
N PRO A 148 -15.74 -16.10 -9.89
CA PRO A 148 -16.80 -17.01 -10.27
C PRO A 148 -17.94 -17.14 -9.26
N ASP A 149 -17.70 -17.12 -7.95
CA ASP A 149 -18.76 -17.48 -7.00
C ASP A 149 -18.63 -16.81 -5.61
N ILE A 150 -19.80 -16.52 -5.07
CA ILE A 150 -20.12 -15.79 -3.85
C ILE A 150 -19.43 -16.39 -2.61
N GLU A 151 -18.45 -15.66 -2.08
CA GLU A 151 -17.93 -15.62 -0.69
C GLU A 151 -16.42 -15.35 -0.75
N CYS A 152 -16.01 -14.07 -0.83
CA CYS A 152 -14.69 -13.54 -0.44
C CYS A 152 -13.48 -14.50 -0.65
N ALA A 153 -13.41 -15.17 -1.79
CA ALA A 153 -12.40 -16.19 -2.05
C ALA A 153 -11.89 -15.91 -3.46
N MET A 154 -10.68 -15.39 -3.54
CA MET A 154 -9.97 -15.12 -4.78
C MET A 154 -9.58 -16.47 -5.42
N PRO A 155 -10.41 -17.11 -6.27
CA PRO A 155 -10.24 -18.53 -6.59
C PRO A 155 -9.15 -18.75 -7.65
N ALA A 156 -8.68 -17.68 -8.28
CA ALA A 156 -7.43 -17.66 -9.04
C ALA A 156 -6.20 -17.93 -8.15
N PHE A 157 -6.30 -17.68 -6.83
CA PHE A 157 -5.26 -17.89 -5.84
C PHE A 157 -5.63 -19.09 -4.97
N ARG A 158 -4.96 -20.22 -5.22
CA ARG A 158 -5.21 -21.47 -4.48
C ARG A 158 -4.71 -21.41 -3.05
N ASP A 159 -3.65 -20.65 -2.81
CA ASP A 159 -3.00 -20.50 -1.52
C ASP A 159 -3.06 -19.02 -1.11
N VAL A 160 -3.90 -18.73 -0.11
CA VAL A 160 -4.06 -17.39 0.46
C VAL A 160 -3.54 -17.41 1.89
N ILE A 161 -2.65 -16.47 2.20
CA ILE A 161 -2.11 -16.29 3.55
C ILE A 161 -2.53 -14.90 4.01
N ASP A 162 -3.37 -14.85 5.04
CA ASP A 162 -3.71 -13.61 5.70
C ASP A 162 -2.50 -13.07 6.46
N VAL A 163 -2.10 -11.86 6.12
CA VAL A 163 -1.04 -11.12 6.80
C VAL A 163 -1.70 -10.04 7.66
N PRO A 164 -1.26 -9.82 8.91
CA PRO A 164 -1.79 -8.75 9.74
C PRO A 164 -1.56 -7.38 9.09
N LEU A 165 -2.25 -6.36 9.60
CA LEU A 165 -2.16 -5.02 9.08
C LEU A 165 -0.70 -4.53 9.04
N VAL A 166 -0.19 -4.31 7.84
CA VAL A 166 1.14 -3.74 7.62
C VAL A 166 1.04 -2.22 7.80
N VAL A 167 1.55 -1.74 8.93
CA VAL A 167 1.59 -0.31 9.27
C VAL A 167 3.02 0.16 9.43
N ARG A 168 3.22 1.48 9.25
CA ARG A 168 4.48 2.12 9.57
C ARG A 168 4.70 2.14 11.08
N GLU A 169 5.95 1.99 11.48
CA GLU A 169 6.35 2.13 12.86
C GLU A 169 6.09 3.57 13.36
N GLN A 170 5.52 3.68 14.56
CA GLN A 170 5.30 4.99 15.19
C GLN A 170 6.64 5.58 15.60
N ARG A 171 7.02 6.71 14.99
CA ARG A 171 8.31 7.37 15.25
C ARG A 171 8.28 8.43 16.35
N LYS A 172 7.09 8.94 16.68
CA LYS A 172 6.92 10.01 17.67
C LYS A 172 5.78 9.67 18.63
N SER A 173 6.00 9.95 19.90
CA SER A 173 4.95 9.85 20.92
C SER A 173 3.90 10.94 20.73
N ARG A 174 2.73 10.73 21.34
CA ARG A 174 1.65 11.74 21.38
C ARG A 174 2.16 13.08 21.94
N ALA A 175 2.96 13.04 23.00
CA ALA A 175 3.49 14.25 23.65
C ALA A 175 4.44 15.03 22.74
N GLU A 176 5.31 14.33 22.01
CA GLU A 176 6.24 14.97 21.06
C GLU A 176 5.48 15.63 19.91
N VAL A 177 4.53 14.93 19.29
CA VAL A 177 3.73 15.49 18.19
C VAL A 177 2.93 16.70 18.65
N ARG A 178 2.32 16.64 19.83
CA ARG A 178 1.56 17.78 20.39
C ARG A 178 2.46 18.97 20.68
N LYS A 179 3.65 18.74 21.24
CA LYS A 179 4.63 19.80 21.49
C LYS A 179 5.10 20.45 20.19
N GLU A 180 5.41 19.67 19.16
CA GLU A 180 5.86 20.18 17.85
C GLU A 180 4.79 20.99 17.12
N LEU A 181 3.53 20.60 17.26
CA LEU A 181 2.39 21.32 16.69
C LEU A 181 1.84 22.42 17.59
N GLU A 182 2.49 22.68 18.74
CA GLU A 182 2.08 23.68 19.75
C GLU A 182 0.65 23.47 20.28
N ILE A 183 0.22 22.21 20.42
CA ILE A 183 -1.12 21.82 20.87
C ILE A 183 -1.09 21.43 22.35
N GLY A 184 -1.85 22.15 23.18
CA GLY A 184 -2.00 21.83 24.62
C GLY A 184 -2.60 20.45 24.88
N GLU A 185 -2.28 19.81 26.00
CA GLU A 185 -2.68 18.41 26.30
C GLU A 185 -4.20 18.17 26.33
N ASP A 186 -4.97 19.16 26.80
CA ASP A 186 -6.43 19.08 26.97
C ASP A 186 -7.24 19.52 25.73
N VAL A 187 -6.56 19.95 24.66
CA VAL A 187 -7.21 20.41 23.43
C VAL A 187 -7.81 19.23 22.67
N LYS A 188 -9.11 19.30 22.34
CA LYS A 188 -9.77 18.30 21.51
C LYS A 188 -9.44 18.55 20.04
N LEU A 189 -9.16 17.49 19.29
CA LEU A 189 -8.70 17.58 17.90
C LEU A 189 -9.69 16.90 16.94
N VAL A 190 -9.98 17.57 15.83
CA VAL A 190 -10.48 16.94 14.60
C VAL A 190 -9.34 16.94 13.59
N ILE A 191 -9.12 15.80 12.93
CA ILE A 191 -8.13 15.70 11.84
C ILE A 191 -8.87 15.31 10.58
N PHE A 192 -8.81 16.17 9.56
CA PHE A 192 -9.21 15.83 8.20
C PHE A 192 -7.98 15.42 7.41
N ASN A 193 -7.97 14.18 6.92
CA ASN A 193 -6.91 13.66 6.08
C ASN A 193 -7.52 13.17 4.75
N PHE A 194 -7.12 13.81 3.66
CA PHE A 194 -7.57 13.48 2.30
C PHE A 194 -6.55 12.62 1.54
N GLY A 195 -5.53 12.10 2.24
CA GLY A 195 -4.44 11.37 1.63
C GLY A 195 -3.63 12.24 0.68
N GLY A 196 -3.33 11.71 -0.52
CA GLY A 196 -2.57 12.42 -1.55
C GLY A 196 -3.40 13.36 -2.43
N GLN A 197 -4.68 13.58 -2.13
CA GLN A 197 -5.57 14.42 -2.93
C GLN A 197 -5.83 15.75 -2.25
N GLN A 198 -5.93 16.81 -3.05
CA GLN A 198 -6.33 18.13 -2.53
C GLN A 198 -7.85 18.18 -2.37
N PRO A 199 -8.37 18.74 -1.26
CA PRO A 199 -9.80 18.93 -1.09
C PRO A 199 -10.30 19.92 -2.15
N ALA A 200 -11.16 19.44 -3.06
CA ALA A 200 -11.68 20.24 -4.16
C ALA A 200 -12.66 21.32 -3.66
N GLY A 201 -12.14 22.54 -3.44
CA GLY A 201 -12.96 23.73 -3.20
C GLY A 201 -13.67 23.79 -1.84
N TRP A 202 -13.21 23.03 -0.85
CA TRP A 202 -13.78 23.08 0.50
C TRP A 202 -13.25 24.29 1.28
N THR A 203 -14.16 25.02 1.93
CA THR A 203 -13.82 26.10 2.87
C THR A 203 -14.25 25.70 4.27
N LEU A 204 -13.29 25.31 5.10
CA LEU A 204 -13.54 25.06 6.52
C LEU A 204 -13.59 26.39 7.27
N LYS A 205 -14.62 26.57 8.11
CA LYS A 205 -14.77 27.74 8.99
C LYS A 205 -14.78 27.32 10.45
N GLU A 206 -14.26 28.18 11.32
CA GLU A 206 -14.22 27.95 12.77
C GLU A 206 -15.62 27.75 13.38
N GLU A 207 -16.66 28.37 12.81
CA GLU A 207 -18.05 28.26 13.27
C GLU A 207 -18.62 26.83 13.25
N TYR A 208 -17.98 25.91 12.53
CA TYR A 208 -18.38 24.49 12.48
C TYR A 208 -17.78 23.64 13.60
N LEU A 209 -16.85 24.18 14.40
CA LEU A 209 -16.19 23.44 15.47
C LEU A 209 -16.80 23.79 16.84
N PRO A 210 -16.98 22.79 17.73
CA PRO A 210 -17.37 23.09 19.10
C PRO A 210 -16.28 23.95 19.80
N PRO A 211 -16.65 24.79 20.78
CA PRO A 211 -15.69 25.64 21.48
C PRO A 211 -14.53 24.82 22.10
N GLY A 212 -13.30 25.31 21.90
CA GLY A 212 -12.08 24.67 22.43
C GLY A 212 -11.57 23.46 21.62
N TRP A 213 -12.19 23.15 20.48
CA TRP A 213 -11.64 22.18 19.53
C TRP A 213 -10.71 22.85 18.52
N LEU A 214 -9.65 22.15 18.14
CA LEU A 214 -8.75 22.52 17.06
C LEU A 214 -8.94 21.54 15.90
N CYS A 215 -8.99 22.06 14.67
CA CYS A 215 -9.08 21.24 13.47
C CYS A 215 -7.77 21.30 12.68
N LEU A 216 -7.20 20.15 12.37
CA LEU A 216 -6.03 20.01 11.50
C LEU A 216 -6.49 19.46 10.15
N VAL A 217 -6.17 20.16 9.07
CA VAL A 217 -6.39 19.68 7.71
C VAL A 217 -5.04 19.25 7.15
N LEU A 218 -4.85 17.94 6.98
CA LEU A 218 -3.64 17.37 6.40
C LEU A 218 -3.73 17.46 4.89
N LEU A 219 -2.89 18.31 4.32
CA LEU A 219 -2.75 18.50 2.87
C LEU A 219 -1.44 17.87 2.40
N PHE A 220 -1.47 17.31 1.19
CA PHE A 220 -0.25 16.92 0.52
C PHE A 220 0.52 18.18 0.10
N ALA A 221 1.69 18.41 0.71
CA ALA A 221 2.64 19.41 0.27
C ALA A 221 3.62 18.76 -0.70
N GLU A 222 3.69 19.22 -1.95
CA GLU A 222 4.84 18.91 -2.79
C GLU A 222 6.08 19.46 -2.10
N LEU A 223 7.03 18.58 -1.79
CA LEU A 223 8.37 19.00 -1.43
C LEU A 223 8.99 19.58 -2.71
N SER A 224 9.01 20.92 -2.83
CA SER A 224 9.80 21.59 -3.86
C SER A 224 11.27 21.13 -3.75
N PRO A 225 11.95 20.91 -4.89
CA PRO A 225 13.35 20.47 -4.91
C PRO A 225 14.31 21.47 -4.27
#